data_AF-R1FZR9-F1
#
_entry.id   AF-R1FZR9-F1
#
_cell.length_a   1.000
_cell.length_b   1.000
_cell.length_c   1.000
_cell.angle_alpha   90.00
_cell.angle_beta   90.00
_cell.angle_gamma   90.00
#
_symmetry.space_group_name_H-M   'P 1'
#
loop_
_entity.id
_entity.type
_entity.pdbx_description
1 polymer ?
#
loop_
_entity_poly.entity_id
_entity_poly.type
_entity_poly.pdbx_seq_one_letter_code
_entity_poly.pdbx_strand_id
1 'polypeptide(L)'
;MVLASLVWRASAVHSVPIKIRSQIALTAAEGSLEPEELEALSGVWKAELRLDDGDRTLTWRLAASGRVRGLDENEEGVWWADSAPTESAQQRVTVSLRVRDWTILAVGERTGLRCTQLGGAVLEGAEDPCHVGECDLTLALADIGSDGLGDLEACSPRPFVSPLPPPPPPPVTRRAFVGRWRMLIDMEGGAPLSYAVVLRPGGTFRTVGGGEGEAAVLGGRWAVWGRGMAKGVAEWGVLPEGTHLWMRVERDASTSTLAGIGGLAGVHESFSLWSEPSLSSPASELAALAGAYSSSAGERGASVASCSGAAYFGTASNEYYRAGRCSMIREEEAEAGRG
;
A
#
# COMPACT_ATOMS: atom_id res chain seq x y z
N MET A 1 40.35 -33.97 34.50
CA MET A 1 40.86 -34.27 33.14
C MET A 1 39.73 -34.97 32.42
N VAL A 2 38.86 -34.33 31.64
CA VAL A 2 39.00 -33.47 30.44
C VAL A 2 39.51 -34.26 29.21
N LEU A 3 38.68 -34.19 28.15
CA LEU A 3 38.78 -34.62 26.74
C LEU A 3 38.29 -36.06 26.42
N ALA A 4 37.44 -36.31 25.42
CA ALA A 4 37.18 -35.56 24.19
C ALA A 4 35.71 -35.61 23.73
N SER A 5 35.26 -34.48 23.17
CA SER A 5 34.00 -34.31 22.44
C SER A 5 34.07 -34.95 21.06
N LEU A 6 33.03 -35.69 20.68
CA LEU A 6 32.66 -35.95 19.30
C LEU A 6 31.25 -35.43 19.09
N VAL A 7 31.16 -34.19 18.57
CA VAL A 7 29.89 -33.61 18.10
C VAL A 7 29.68 -34.11 16.68
N TRP A 8 28.80 -35.10 16.56
CA TRP A 8 28.15 -35.44 15.31
C TRP A 8 26.87 -34.58 15.24
N ARG A 9 26.86 -33.52 14.43
CA ARG A 9 25.63 -32.84 14.05
C ARG A 9 25.32 -33.22 12.61
N ALA A 10 24.48 -34.24 12.50
CA ALA A 10 23.82 -34.60 11.26
C ALA A 10 22.91 -33.45 10.80
N SER A 11 22.99 -33.15 9.51
CA SER A 11 22.03 -32.38 8.75
C SER A 11 20.61 -32.85 9.03
N ALA A 12 19.79 -31.94 9.54
CA ALA A 12 18.33 -32.09 9.58
C ALA A 12 17.73 -30.96 8.74
N VAL A 13 17.93 -31.03 7.43
CA VAL A 13 17.13 -30.28 6.45
C VAL A 13 15.72 -30.86 6.56
N HIS A 14 14.88 -30.21 7.35
CA HIS A 14 13.46 -30.54 7.43
C HIS A 14 12.81 -30.06 6.13
N SER A 15 12.50 -31.02 5.28
CA SER A 15 11.48 -30.92 4.24
C SER A 15 10.16 -30.47 4.86
N VAL A 16 9.81 -29.20 4.68
CA VAL A 16 8.48 -28.66 4.98
C VAL A 16 7.71 -28.55 3.67
N PRO A 17 6.49 -29.09 3.57
CA PRO A 17 5.73 -29.10 2.32
C PRO A 17 5.39 -27.67 1.85
N ILE A 18 5.71 -27.43 0.57
CA ILE A 18 5.51 -26.21 -0.20
C ILE A 18 4.01 -25.96 -0.38
N LYS A 19 3.38 -25.33 0.60
CA LYS A 19 2.03 -24.75 0.45
C LYS A 19 1.83 -23.44 1.20
N ILE A 20 2.91 -22.86 1.73
CA ILE A 20 2.87 -21.62 2.52
C ILE A 20 4.08 -20.77 2.12
N ARG A 21 4.04 -20.13 0.95
CA ARG A 21 4.90 -18.96 0.64
C ARG A 21 4.31 -18.00 -0.39
N SER A 22 3.12 -18.28 -0.94
CA SER A 22 2.34 -17.35 -1.78
C SER A 22 1.30 -16.52 -1.03
N GLN A 23 1.36 -16.47 0.31
CA GLN A 23 0.37 -15.78 1.17
C GLN A 23 0.94 -14.79 2.19
N ILE A 24 2.20 -14.36 2.08
CA ILE A 24 2.75 -13.32 2.96
C ILE A 24 3.17 -12.12 2.12
N ALA A 25 2.20 -11.52 1.45
CA ALA A 25 2.17 -10.10 1.21
C ALA A 25 1.04 -9.56 2.08
N LEU A 26 1.22 -8.37 2.67
CA LEU A 26 0.27 -7.64 3.52
C LEU A 26 0.28 -8.04 5.00
N THR A 27 1.17 -7.40 5.78
CA THR A 27 0.82 -6.90 7.14
C THR A 27 1.88 -6.02 7.81
N ALA A 28 3.09 -5.86 7.26
CA ALA A 28 4.04 -4.86 7.76
C ALA A 28 3.97 -3.61 6.88
N ALA A 29 4.23 -2.42 7.45
CA ALA A 29 4.38 -1.20 6.68
C ALA A 29 5.63 -1.35 5.78
N GLU A 30 5.42 -1.80 4.54
CA GLU A 30 6.44 -1.84 3.49
C GLU A 30 6.84 -0.40 3.17
N GLY A 31 8.08 -0.06 3.47
CA GLY A 31 8.67 1.23 3.13
C GLY A 31 9.81 1.03 2.14
N SER A 32 9.82 1.86 1.09
CA SER A 32 10.98 1.97 0.19
C SER A 32 12.22 2.30 1.01
N LEU A 33 13.33 1.63 0.70
CA LEU A 33 14.60 1.90 1.36
C LEU A 33 15.11 3.31 1.09
N GLU A 34 15.71 3.93 2.10
CA GLU A 34 16.40 5.22 1.96
C GLU A 34 17.73 5.04 1.17
N PRO A 35 18.31 6.11 0.60
CA PRO A 35 19.52 6.03 -0.23
C PRO A 35 20.71 5.34 0.46
N GLU A 36 20.91 5.59 1.75
CA GLU A 36 21.99 5.00 2.56
C GLU A 36 21.80 3.48 2.72
N GLU A 37 20.55 3.03 2.77
CA GLU A 37 20.22 1.61 2.87
C GLU A 37 20.42 0.89 1.54
N LEU A 38 20.09 1.55 0.43
CA LEU A 38 20.39 1.06 -0.93
C LEU A 38 21.90 0.99 -1.17
N GLU A 39 22.65 1.97 -0.68
CA GLU A 39 24.11 1.97 -0.70
C GLU A 39 24.70 0.81 0.08
N ALA A 40 24.16 0.50 1.26
CA ALA A 40 24.64 -0.62 2.09
C ALA A 40 24.36 -2.01 1.46
N LEU A 41 23.35 -2.11 0.59
CA LEU A 41 23.01 -3.32 -0.18
C LEU A 41 23.69 -3.37 -1.55
N SER A 42 24.22 -2.24 -2.03
CA SER A 42 24.90 -2.16 -3.31
C SER A 42 26.26 -2.87 -3.29
N GLY A 43 26.61 -3.46 -4.44
CA GLY A 43 27.82 -4.26 -4.57
C GLY A 43 27.69 -5.37 -5.61
N VAL A 44 28.66 -6.27 -5.59
CA VAL A 44 28.70 -7.49 -6.40
C VAL A 44 28.04 -8.63 -5.63
N TRP A 45 26.99 -9.18 -6.22
CA TRP A 45 26.24 -10.32 -5.70
C TRP A 45 26.44 -11.53 -6.60
N LYS A 46 26.72 -12.66 -5.98
CA LYS A 46 26.73 -13.98 -6.61
C LYS A 46 25.34 -14.57 -6.48
N ALA A 47 24.75 -14.96 -7.60
CA ALA A 47 23.45 -15.61 -7.67
C ALA A 47 23.62 -17.08 -8.05
N GLU A 48 23.16 -17.98 -7.20
CA GLU A 48 23.02 -19.40 -7.50
C GLU A 48 21.54 -19.66 -7.80
N LEU A 49 21.23 -19.94 -9.07
CA LEU A 49 19.88 -20.18 -9.57
C LEU A 49 19.68 -21.67 -9.78
N ARG A 50 18.65 -22.25 -9.18
CA ARG A 50 18.22 -23.63 -9.41
C ARG A 50 16.97 -23.59 -10.25
N LEU A 51 17.13 -23.63 -11.58
CA LEU A 51 16.05 -23.52 -12.54
C LEU A 51 15.57 -24.90 -12.98
N ASP A 52 14.34 -24.95 -13.51
CA ASP A 52 13.77 -26.19 -14.06
C ASP A 52 14.59 -26.75 -15.24
N ASP A 53 15.33 -25.90 -15.97
CA ASP A 53 16.19 -26.28 -17.10
C ASP A 53 17.66 -26.54 -16.69
N GLY A 54 18.02 -26.30 -15.42
CA GLY A 54 19.33 -26.59 -14.86
C GLY A 54 19.86 -25.50 -13.92
N ASP A 55 20.92 -25.84 -13.20
CA ASP A 55 21.57 -24.92 -12.26
C ASP A 55 22.45 -23.90 -13.00
N ARG A 56 22.34 -22.62 -12.62
CA ARG A 56 23.16 -21.53 -13.16
C ARG A 56 23.80 -20.74 -12.03
N THR A 57 25.00 -20.23 -12.28
CA THR A 57 25.67 -19.30 -11.38
C THR A 57 25.98 -18.04 -12.15
N LEU A 58 25.47 -16.91 -11.66
CA LEU A 58 25.64 -15.60 -12.28
C LEU A 58 26.20 -14.60 -11.27
N THR A 59 26.89 -13.58 -11.78
CA THR A 59 27.41 -12.50 -10.95
C THR A 59 26.85 -11.16 -11.43
N TRP A 60 26.10 -10.47 -10.57
CA TRP A 60 25.52 -9.18 -10.87
C TRP A 60 26.10 -8.09 -9.96
N ARG A 61 26.37 -6.93 -10.56
CA ARG A 61 26.62 -5.69 -9.82
C ARG A 61 25.31 -4.94 -9.67
N LEU A 62 24.89 -4.73 -8.43
CA LEU A 62 23.73 -3.95 -8.01
C LEU A 62 24.22 -2.56 -7.58
N ALA A 63 23.88 -1.52 -8.33
CA ALA A 63 24.23 -0.15 -7.98
C ALA A 63 23.11 0.49 -7.15
N ALA A 64 23.45 1.36 -6.18
CA ALA A 64 22.48 2.07 -5.34
C ALA A 64 21.43 2.88 -6.14
N SER A 65 21.75 3.24 -7.39
CA SER A 65 20.82 3.90 -8.33
C SER A 65 19.69 2.99 -8.85
N GLY A 66 19.57 1.75 -8.37
CA GLY A 66 18.60 0.76 -8.87
C GLY A 66 18.98 0.09 -10.19
N ARG A 67 20.23 0.26 -10.67
CA ARG A 67 20.70 -0.38 -11.91
C ARG A 67 21.42 -1.69 -11.63
N VAL A 68 21.25 -2.66 -12.53
CA VAL A 68 21.95 -3.95 -12.50
C VAL A 68 22.79 -4.12 -13.74
N ARG A 69 24.00 -4.66 -13.54
CA ARG A 69 24.89 -5.06 -14.62
C ARG A 69 25.44 -6.47 -14.39
N GLY A 70 25.24 -7.37 -15.33
CA GLY A 70 25.90 -8.68 -15.37
C GLY A 70 27.39 -8.53 -15.65
N LEU A 71 28.21 -9.17 -14.83
CA LEU A 71 29.67 -9.20 -15.02
C LEU A 71 30.08 -10.25 -16.06
N ASP A 72 29.30 -11.33 -16.17
CA ASP A 72 29.62 -12.47 -17.02
C ASP A 72 28.98 -12.36 -18.42
N GLU A 73 27.82 -11.69 -18.54
CA GLU A 73 26.99 -11.77 -19.76
C GLU A 73 26.53 -10.42 -20.38
N ASN A 74 27.13 -9.27 -20.03
CA ASN A 74 26.67 -7.94 -20.53
C ASN A 74 25.17 -7.69 -20.35
N GLU A 75 24.56 -8.31 -19.35
CA GLU A 75 23.14 -8.14 -19.04
C GLU A 75 22.91 -6.81 -18.35
N GLU A 76 21.84 -6.13 -18.70
CA GLU A 76 21.39 -4.92 -18.04
C GLU A 76 20.02 -5.15 -17.44
N GLY A 77 19.80 -4.56 -16.27
CA GLY A 77 18.56 -4.73 -15.53
C GLY A 77 18.33 -3.62 -14.51
N VAL A 78 17.25 -3.78 -13.76
CA VAL A 78 16.86 -2.88 -12.69
C VAL A 78 16.53 -3.65 -11.43
N TRP A 79 16.79 -3.04 -10.28
CA TRP A 79 16.41 -3.62 -8.99
C TRP A 79 15.83 -2.56 -8.07
N TRP A 80 15.03 -3.04 -7.15
CA TRP A 80 14.53 -2.25 -6.03
C TRP A 80 14.47 -3.15 -4.79
N ALA A 81 14.38 -2.51 -3.64
CA ALA A 81 14.30 -3.21 -2.38
C ALA A 81 13.43 -2.46 -1.38
N ASP A 82 12.75 -3.26 -0.58
CA ASP A 82 11.83 -2.83 0.46
C ASP A 82 12.27 -3.48 1.78
N SER A 83 12.00 -2.80 2.89
CA SER A 83 12.18 -3.40 4.21
C SER A 83 10.89 -3.43 5.02
N ALA A 84 10.78 -4.48 5.82
CA ALA A 84 9.72 -4.65 6.79
C ALA A 84 10.31 -5.06 8.15
N PRO A 85 9.82 -4.50 9.26
CA PRO A 85 10.18 -5.01 10.59
C PRO A 85 9.70 -6.45 10.75
N THR A 86 10.49 -7.26 11.45
CA THR A 86 10.05 -8.58 11.92
C THR A 86 9.66 -8.52 13.40
N GLU A 87 9.07 -9.59 13.93
CA GLU A 87 8.75 -9.69 15.37
C GLU A 87 10.01 -9.72 16.26
N SER A 88 11.18 -9.96 15.67
CA SER A 88 12.49 -9.90 16.32
C SER A 88 13.15 -8.53 16.09
N ALA A 89 14.32 -8.31 16.70
CA ALA A 89 15.15 -7.12 16.43
C ALA A 89 15.74 -7.09 15.00
N GLN A 90 15.36 -8.02 14.12
CA GLN A 90 15.81 -8.10 12.74
C GLN A 90 14.82 -7.41 11.79
N GLN A 91 15.33 -6.94 10.66
CA GLN A 91 14.51 -6.45 9.56
C GLN A 91 14.54 -7.45 8.42
N ARG A 92 13.37 -7.68 7.83
CA ARG A 92 13.24 -8.42 6.59
C ARG A 92 13.47 -7.44 5.44
N VAL A 93 14.40 -7.77 4.55
CA VAL A 93 14.64 -7.05 3.31
C VAL A 93 14.16 -7.92 2.16
N THR A 94 13.33 -7.34 1.31
CA THR A 94 12.87 -7.95 0.07
C THR A 94 13.54 -7.22 -1.08
N VAL A 95 14.26 -7.95 -1.92
CA VAL A 95 14.91 -7.45 -3.13
C VAL A 95 14.17 -8.02 -4.33
N SER A 96 13.79 -7.14 -5.23
CA SER A 96 13.21 -7.51 -6.52
C SER A 96 14.16 -7.05 -7.62
N LEU A 97 14.58 -7.99 -8.44
CA LEU A 97 15.55 -7.79 -9.50
C LEU A 97 14.93 -8.22 -10.82
N ARG A 98 14.99 -7.37 -11.84
CA ARG A 98 14.58 -7.69 -13.21
C ARG A 98 15.78 -7.63 -14.14
N VAL A 99 16.12 -8.78 -14.73
CA VAL A 99 17.20 -8.93 -15.70
C VAL A 99 16.64 -9.71 -16.89
N ARG A 100 16.60 -9.08 -18.07
CA ARG A 100 16.00 -9.65 -19.28
C ARG A 100 14.55 -10.10 -19.02
N ASP A 101 14.26 -11.38 -19.22
CA ASP A 101 12.94 -12.00 -19.04
C ASP A 101 12.73 -12.57 -17.63
N TRP A 102 13.76 -12.49 -16.77
CA TRP A 102 13.71 -12.98 -15.40
C TRP A 102 13.38 -11.89 -14.40
N THR A 103 12.50 -12.24 -13.47
CA THR A 103 12.22 -11.47 -12.27
C THR A 103 12.59 -12.33 -11.06
N ILE A 104 13.57 -11.86 -10.29
CA ILE A 104 14.08 -12.54 -9.11
C ILE A 104 13.55 -11.82 -7.89
N LEU A 105 12.82 -12.55 -7.06
CA LEU A 105 12.28 -12.07 -5.80
C LEU A 105 13.01 -12.77 -4.67
N ALA A 106 13.90 -12.05 -3.99
CA ALA A 106 14.74 -12.59 -2.93
C ALA A 106 14.45 -11.89 -1.61
N VAL A 107 14.46 -12.66 -0.52
CA VAL A 107 14.18 -12.15 0.83
C VAL A 107 15.32 -12.57 1.75
N GLY A 108 15.76 -11.66 2.60
CA GLY A 108 16.70 -11.99 3.68
C GLY A 108 16.43 -11.18 4.93
N GLU A 109 17.21 -11.47 5.95
CA GLU A 109 17.12 -10.82 7.26
C GLU A 109 18.43 -10.10 7.56
N ARG A 110 18.34 -8.92 8.15
CA ARG A 110 19.51 -8.14 8.57
C ARG A 110 19.37 -7.60 9.99
N THR A 111 20.52 -7.45 10.64
CA THR A 111 20.72 -6.66 11.86
C THR A 111 21.65 -5.51 11.47
N GLY A 112 21.14 -4.28 11.40
CA GLY A 112 21.91 -3.16 10.84
C GLY A 112 21.54 -2.87 9.38
N LEU A 113 22.40 -2.12 8.68
CA LEU A 113 22.12 -1.73 7.29
C LEU A 113 22.44 -2.83 6.27
N ARG A 114 23.37 -3.73 6.59
CA ARG A 114 23.88 -4.72 5.64
C ARG A 114 23.10 -6.02 5.66
N CYS A 115 22.74 -6.51 4.48
CA CYS A 115 22.32 -7.88 4.25
C CYS A 115 23.35 -8.58 3.37
N THR A 116 23.75 -9.80 3.73
CA THR A 116 24.78 -10.56 3.00
C THR A 116 24.23 -11.77 2.25
N GLN A 117 23.01 -12.20 2.58
CA GLN A 117 22.37 -13.38 2.01
C GLN A 117 20.88 -13.11 1.81
N LEU A 118 20.38 -13.43 0.63
CA LEU A 118 18.96 -13.37 0.28
C LEU A 118 18.59 -14.68 -0.41
N GLY A 119 17.41 -15.21 -0.15
CA GLY A 119 16.90 -16.41 -0.82
C GLY A 119 15.49 -16.19 -1.34
N GLY A 120 15.14 -16.81 -2.45
CA GLY A 120 13.79 -16.67 -2.99
C GLY A 120 13.55 -17.37 -4.31
N ALA A 121 12.74 -16.75 -5.17
CA ALA A 121 12.21 -17.38 -6.38
C ALA A 121 12.65 -16.64 -7.64
N VAL A 122 12.79 -17.40 -8.72
CA VAL A 122 12.99 -16.91 -10.08
C VAL A 122 11.68 -17.08 -10.83
N LEU A 123 11.22 -15.99 -11.42
CA LEU A 123 10.05 -15.94 -12.27
C LEU A 123 10.45 -15.58 -13.70
N GLU A 124 9.78 -16.13 -14.70
CA GLU A 124 9.98 -15.80 -16.11
C GLU A 124 8.70 -15.23 -16.72
N GLY A 125 8.83 -14.15 -17.51
CA GLY A 125 7.71 -13.50 -18.20
C GLY A 125 7.30 -12.15 -17.59
N ALA A 126 6.76 -11.27 -18.43
CA ALA A 126 6.46 -9.88 -18.07
C ALA A 126 4.99 -9.64 -17.69
N GLU A 127 4.04 -10.34 -18.33
CA GLU A 127 2.59 -10.13 -18.15
C GLU A 127 1.95 -11.20 -17.24
N ASP A 128 2.44 -12.44 -17.31
CA ASP A 128 2.03 -13.55 -16.43
C ASP A 128 3.30 -14.31 -15.98
N PRO A 129 4.03 -13.79 -14.98
CA PRO A 129 5.30 -14.35 -14.56
C PRO A 129 5.10 -15.75 -13.96
N CYS A 130 5.68 -16.76 -14.60
CA CYS A 130 5.62 -18.13 -14.13
C CYS A 130 6.84 -18.45 -13.25
N HIS A 131 6.64 -19.25 -12.20
CA HIS A 131 7.74 -19.71 -11.37
C HIS A 131 8.58 -20.74 -12.14
N VAL A 132 9.88 -20.49 -12.27
CA VAL A 132 10.83 -21.33 -13.03
C VAL A 132 12.00 -21.84 -12.18
N GLY A 133 12.09 -21.44 -10.91
CA GLY A 133 13.16 -21.92 -10.03
C GLY A 133 13.34 -21.15 -8.74
N GLU A 134 14.37 -21.53 -7.99
CA GLU A 134 14.80 -20.88 -6.74
C GLU A 134 16.10 -20.11 -6.95
N CYS A 135 16.35 -19.11 -6.11
CA CYS A 135 17.59 -18.34 -6.10
C CYS A 135 18.17 -18.22 -4.69
N ASP A 136 19.49 -18.30 -4.61
CA ASP A 136 20.29 -17.96 -3.44
C ASP A 136 21.28 -16.85 -3.87
N LEU A 137 21.11 -15.64 -3.31
CA LEU A 137 21.97 -14.48 -3.55
C LEU A 137 22.92 -14.29 -2.37
N THR A 138 24.22 -14.20 -2.65
CA THR A 138 25.26 -13.92 -1.65
C THR A 138 26.04 -12.69 -2.05
N LEU A 139 26.16 -11.71 -1.15
CA LEU A 139 26.99 -10.53 -1.36
C LEU A 139 28.47 -10.93 -1.36
N ALA A 140 29.10 -10.87 -2.53
CA ALA A 140 30.51 -11.22 -2.71
C ALA A 140 31.44 -10.03 -2.42
N LEU A 141 31.04 -8.83 -2.84
CA LEU A 141 31.79 -7.60 -2.59
C LEU A 141 30.81 -6.45 -2.36
N ALA A 142 30.82 -5.83 -1.18
CA ALA A 142 30.07 -4.61 -0.96
C ALA A 142 30.75 -3.42 -1.64
N ASP A 143 29.98 -2.51 -2.24
CA ASP A 143 30.53 -1.25 -2.76
C ASP A 143 31.07 -0.36 -1.63
N ILE A 144 30.57 -0.56 -0.41
CA ILE A 144 31.02 0.15 0.79
C ILE A 144 31.68 -0.83 1.76
N GLY A 145 32.94 -0.58 2.08
CA GLY A 145 33.71 -1.39 3.03
C GLY A 145 33.14 -1.33 4.46
N SER A 146 33.64 -2.19 5.34
CA SER A 146 33.19 -2.24 6.74
C SER A 146 33.40 -0.92 7.49
N ASP A 147 34.46 -0.18 7.17
CA ASP A 147 34.74 1.12 7.80
C ASP A 147 33.71 2.19 7.40
N GLY A 148 33.29 2.21 6.13
CA GLY A 148 32.25 3.13 5.64
C GLY A 148 30.83 2.74 6.06
N LEU A 149 30.59 1.47 6.41
CA LEU A 149 29.30 1.01 6.92
C LEU A 149 28.98 1.65 8.28
N GLY A 150 29.98 1.82 9.15
CA GLY A 150 29.81 2.47 10.45
C GLY A 150 29.41 3.94 10.31
N ASP A 151 30.00 4.66 9.36
CA ASP A 151 29.67 6.05 9.06
C ASP A 151 28.24 6.18 8.48
N LEU A 152 27.84 5.27 7.60
CA LEU A 152 26.45 5.19 7.09
C LEU A 152 25.44 4.86 8.20
N GLU A 153 25.78 3.93 9.09
CA GLU A 153 24.94 3.59 10.24
C GLU A 153 24.81 4.76 11.22
N ALA A 154 25.85 5.60 11.35
CA ALA A 154 25.82 6.80 12.18
C ALA A 154 25.08 7.98 11.52
N CYS A 155 25.13 8.09 10.19
CA CYS A 155 24.41 9.11 9.41
C CYS A 155 22.96 8.72 9.10
N SER A 156 22.62 7.44 9.19
CA SER A 156 21.24 6.97 9.01
C SER A 156 20.35 7.59 10.10
N PRO A 157 19.28 8.33 9.72
CA PRO A 157 18.44 9.04 10.67
C PRO A 157 17.62 8.11 11.59
N ARG A 158 17.73 6.79 11.44
CA ARG A 158 16.96 5.79 12.17
C ARG A 158 17.91 4.94 13.04
N PRO A 159 18.07 5.21 14.34
CA PRO A 159 18.49 4.16 15.26
C PRO A 159 17.50 2.99 15.12
N PHE A 160 18.03 1.76 15.07
CA PHE A 160 17.34 0.47 14.90
C PHE A 160 16.31 0.12 16.00
N VAL A 161 15.75 1.11 16.67
CA VAL A 161 14.55 0.97 17.50
C VAL A 161 13.37 1.22 16.57
N SER A 162 12.65 0.13 16.27
CA SER A 162 11.34 0.14 15.63
C SER A 162 10.59 1.43 15.97
N PRO A 163 10.34 2.36 15.03
CA PRO A 163 9.24 3.27 15.26
C PRO A 163 8.06 2.33 15.40
N LEU A 164 7.37 2.38 16.55
CA LEU A 164 6.01 1.85 16.63
C LEU A 164 5.37 2.25 15.31
N PRO A 165 4.89 1.32 14.46
CA PRO A 165 4.23 1.72 13.23
C PRO A 165 3.24 2.80 13.64
N PRO A 166 3.22 3.96 12.95
CA PRO A 166 2.38 5.08 13.37
C PRO A 166 1.03 4.48 13.72
N PRO A 167 0.52 4.72 14.94
CA PRO A 167 -0.63 3.99 15.44
C PRO A 167 -1.70 4.03 14.35
N PRO A 168 -2.30 2.86 14.01
CA PRO A 168 -3.23 2.80 12.89
C PRO A 168 -4.24 3.93 13.04
N PRO A 169 -4.59 4.64 11.95
CA PRO A 169 -5.47 5.77 12.05
C PRO A 169 -6.74 5.33 12.78
N PRO A 170 -7.23 6.14 13.74
CA PRO A 170 -8.32 5.72 14.59
C PRO A 170 -9.55 5.40 13.72
N PRO A 171 -10.26 4.30 13.99
CA PRO A 171 -11.47 3.99 13.24
C PRO A 171 -12.51 5.09 13.48
N VAL A 172 -13.11 5.53 12.38
CA VAL A 172 -14.15 6.54 12.37
C VAL A 172 -15.48 5.84 12.14
N THR A 173 -16.48 6.17 12.96
CA THR A 173 -17.82 5.62 12.80
C THR A 173 -18.51 6.23 11.58
N ARG A 174 -19.41 5.47 10.97
CA ARG A 174 -20.23 5.95 9.85
C ARG A 174 -20.99 7.25 10.18
N ARG A 175 -21.43 7.41 11.43
CA ARG A 175 -22.17 8.61 11.88
C ARG A 175 -21.37 9.90 11.69
N ALA A 176 -20.04 9.85 11.77
CA ALA A 176 -19.18 11.03 11.62
C ALA A 176 -19.26 11.67 10.22
N PHE A 177 -19.55 10.86 9.20
CA PHE A 177 -19.64 11.27 7.80
C PHE A 177 -21.04 11.73 7.39
N VAL A 178 -22.08 11.43 8.19
CA VAL A 178 -23.46 11.85 7.86
C VAL A 178 -23.56 13.37 7.88
N GLY A 179 -24.07 13.95 6.79
CA GLY A 179 -24.23 15.40 6.67
C GLY A 179 -24.10 15.93 5.25
N ARG A 180 -24.00 17.25 5.12
CA ARG A 180 -23.75 17.97 3.88
C ARG A 180 -22.25 18.17 3.65
N TRP A 181 -21.84 17.94 2.40
CA TRP A 181 -20.46 18.02 1.97
C TRP A 181 -20.37 18.71 0.62
N ARG A 182 -19.31 19.49 0.44
CA ARG A 182 -18.87 19.97 -0.86
C ARG A 182 -17.82 19.02 -1.40
N MET A 183 -18.18 18.30 -2.45
CA MET A 183 -17.31 17.34 -3.12
C MET A 183 -16.74 17.97 -4.39
N LEU A 184 -15.42 17.95 -4.53
CA LEU A 184 -14.70 18.30 -5.74
C LEU A 184 -14.20 17.00 -6.37
N ILE A 185 -14.49 16.79 -7.65
CA ILE A 185 -13.99 15.66 -8.44
C ILE A 185 -13.20 16.22 -9.62
N ASP A 186 -11.98 15.75 -9.77
CA ASP A 186 -11.09 16.07 -10.88
C ASP A 186 -10.73 14.77 -11.61
N MET A 187 -11.28 14.58 -12.81
CA MET A 187 -11.07 13.39 -13.65
C MET A 187 -10.08 13.71 -14.76
N GLU A 188 -9.26 12.72 -15.13
CA GLU A 188 -8.32 12.86 -16.24
C GLU A 188 -9.03 13.24 -17.55
N GLY A 189 -8.63 14.38 -18.13
CA GLY A 189 -9.20 14.89 -19.39
C GLY A 189 -10.41 15.82 -19.25
N GLY A 190 -10.84 16.15 -18.03
CA GLY A 190 -11.94 17.08 -17.75
C GLY A 190 -11.53 18.29 -16.92
N ALA A 191 -12.46 19.24 -16.75
CA ALA A 191 -12.33 20.31 -15.75
C ALA A 191 -12.82 19.81 -14.38
N PRO A 192 -12.22 20.24 -13.26
CA PRO A 192 -12.71 19.89 -11.93
C PRO A 192 -14.15 20.37 -11.71
N LEU A 193 -15.01 19.48 -11.20
CA LEU A 193 -16.41 19.78 -10.92
C LEU A 193 -16.68 19.75 -9.41
N SER A 194 -17.55 20.67 -8.96
CA SER A 194 -17.98 20.78 -7.58
C SER A 194 -19.45 20.40 -7.42
N TYR A 195 -19.73 19.56 -6.43
CA TYR A 195 -21.05 19.07 -6.11
C TYR A 195 -21.33 19.26 -4.62
N ALA A 196 -22.47 19.86 -4.28
CA ALA A 196 -23.01 19.74 -2.95
C ALA A 196 -23.68 18.37 -2.81
N VAL A 197 -23.23 17.50 -1.91
CA VAL A 197 -23.76 16.16 -1.69
C VAL A 197 -24.20 15.95 -0.25
N VAL A 198 -25.19 15.08 -0.05
CA VAL A 198 -25.61 14.64 1.28
C VAL A 198 -25.34 13.16 1.45
N LEU A 199 -24.53 12.81 2.45
CA LEU A 199 -24.30 11.45 2.89
C LEU A 199 -25.37 11.06 3.91
N ARG A 200 -26.25 10.12 3.56
CA ARG A 200 -27.37 9.68 4.43
C ARG A 200 -26.95 8.53 5.35
N PRO A 201 -27.55 8.38 6.55
CA PRO A 201 -27.29 7.25 7.45
C PRO A 201 -27.48 5.88 6.80
N GLY A 202 -28.39 5.78 5.83
CA GLY A 202 -28.66 4.57 5.06
C GLY A 202 -27.58 4.17 4.06
N GLY A 203 -26.53 4.97 3.85
CA GLY A 203 -25.38 4.60 2.99
C GLY A 203 -25.61 4.91 1.55
N THR A 204 -26.57 5.80 1.30
CA THR A 204 -26.80 6.39 0.00
C THR A 204 -26.38 7.84 0.06
N PHE A 205 -25.90 8.36 -1.07
CA PHE A 205 -25.65 9.78 -1.22
C PHE A 205 -26.29 10.30 -2.51
N ARG A 206 -26.55 11.60 -2.52
CA ARG A 206 -27.06 12.30 -3.70
C ARG A 206 -26.64 13.76 -3.66
N THR A 207 -26.50 14.38 -4.82
CA THR A 207 -26.33 15.84 -4.91
C THR A 207 -27.57 16.59 -4.41
N VAL A 208 -27.35 17.78 -3.84
CA VAL A 208 -28.38 18.67 -3.31
C VAL A 208 -28.41 19.94 -4.13
N GLY A 209 -29.61 20.35 -4.55
CA GLY A 209 -29.82 21.58 -5.32
C GLY A 209 -29.66 21.34 -6.82
N GLY A 210 -30.79 21.04 -7.48
CA GLY A 210 -30.97 21.35 -8.89
C GLY A 210 -31.80 22.62 -8.97
N GLY A 211 -31.14 23.76 -9.23
CA GLY A 211 -31.78 25.06 -9.38
C GLY A 211 -31.34 25.71 -10.68
N GLU A 212 -32.28 25.73 -11.63
CA GLU A 212 -32.29 26.34 -12.97
C GLU A 212 -31.07 26.09 -13.89
N GLY A 213 -31.24 25.06 -14.74
CA GLY A 213 -30.33 24.68 -15.83
C GLY A 213 -29.71 23.31 -15.59
N GLU A 214 -30.48 22.24 -15.84
CA GLU A 214 -30.04 20.82 -15.87
C GLU A 214 -28.86 20.48 -14.94
N ALA A 215 -29.05 20.63 -13.64
CA ALA A 215 -28.01 20.32 -12.67
C ALA A 215 -27.64 18.83 -12.77
N ALA A 216 -26.40 18.57 -13.17
CA ALA A 216 -25.76 17.28 -13.10
C ALA A 216 -25.95 16.63 -11.71
N VAL A 217 -26.72 15.54 -11.65
CA VAL A 217 -26.92 14.78 -10.43
C VAL A 217 -25.92 13.64 -10.35
N LEU A 218 -25.22 13.53 -9.23
CA LEU A 218 -24.49 12.34 -8.84
C LEU A 218 -25.23 11.64 -7.71
N GLY A 219 -25.34 10.32 -7.82
CA GLY A 219 -25.96 9.47 -6.82
C GLY A 219 -25.26 8.13 -6.71
N GLY A 220 -25.41 7.49 -5.56
CA GLY A 220 -24.88 6.16 -5.36
C GLY A 220 -24.81 5.76 -3.89
N ARG A 221 -23.86 4.88 -3.59
CA ARG A 221 -23.68 4.28 -2.26
C ARG A 221 -22.40 4.73 -1.59
N TRP A 222 -22.37 4.72 -0.26
CA TRP A 222 -21.20 5.01 0.53
C TRP A 222 -21.14 4.16 1.80
N ALA A 223 -19.92 3.88 2.24
CA ALA A 223 -19.64 3.18 3.49
C ALA A 223 -18.29 3.65 4.08
N VAL A 224 -17.94 3.13 5.25
CA VAL A 224 -16.61 3.29 5.84
C VAL A 224 -15.84 1.99 5.65
N TRP A 225 -14.58 2.09 5.20
CA TRP A 225 -13.73 0.96 4.86
C TRP A 225 -12.58 0.80 5.87
N GLY A 226 -12.28 -0.42 6.31
CA GLY A 226 -11.21 -0.73 7.25
C GLY A 226 -9.88 -1.13 6.57
N ARG A 227 -8.75 -0.87 7.23
CA ARG A 227 -7.43 -1.33 6.77
C ARG A 227 -7.36 -2.86 6.89
N GLY A 228 -7.01 -3.57 5.80
CA GLY A 228 -6.86 -5.04 5.80
C GLY A 228 -8.01 -5.85 5.21
N MET A 229 -9.07 -5.23 4.69
CA MET A 229 -10.04 -5.96 3.86
C MET A 229 -9.40 -6.34 2.53
N ALA A 230 -9.32 -7.64 2.25
CA ALA A 230 -8.82 -8.18 1.00
C ALA A 230 -9.56 -7.59 -0.22
N LYS A 231 -8.81 -7.29 -1.29
CA LYS A 231 -9.34 -6.99 -2.62
C LYS A 231 -10.29 -8.13 -3.02
N GLY A 232 -11.59 -7.86 -3.06
CA GLY A 232 -12.63 -8.85 -3.37
C GLY A 232 -13.92 -8.70 -2.55
N VAL A 233 -13.92 -7.96 -1.43
CA VAL A 233 -15.12 -7.76 -0.56
C VAL A 233 -15.93 -6.53 -0.97
N ALA A 234 -15.92 -6.14 -2.26
CA ALA A 234 -16.71 -5.00 -2.73
C ALA A 234 -18.23 -5.25 -2.65
N GLU A 235 -18.67 -6.48 -2.32
CA GLU A 235 -20.09 -6.81 -2.29
C GLU A 235 -20.76 -6.84 -0.89
N TRP A 236 -20.06 -6.95 0.25
CA TRP A 236 -20.78 -7.23 1.52
C TRP A 236 -20.24 -6.61 2.82
N GLY A 237 -19.25 -5.71 2.79
CA GLY A 237 -18.63 -5.18 4.00
C GLY A 237 -19.08 -3.77 4.43
N VAL A 238 -20.36 -3.51 4.74
CA VAL A 238 -20.71 -2.26 5.45
C VAL A 238 -20.25 -2.40 6.90
N LEU A 239 -19.05 -1.90 7.20
CA LEU A 239 -18.56 -1.89 8.56
C LEU A 239 -19.24 -0.76 9.36
N PRO A 240 -19.50 -0.97 10.66
CA PRO A 240 -19.94 0.11 11.55
C PRO A 240 -18.87 1.20 11.70
N GLU A 241 -17.59 0.83 11.55
CA GLU A 241 -16.41 1.68 11.72
C GLU A 241 -15.32 1.32 10.70
N GLY A 242 -14.50 2.29 10.31
CA GLY A 242 -13.36 2.06 9.42
C GLY A 242 -12.45 3.29 9.32
N THR A 243 -11.41 3.21 8.51
CA THR A 243 -10.37 4.24 8.42
C THR A 243 -10.53 5.16 7.21
N HIS A 244 -11.31 4.75 6.20
CA HIS A 244 -11.49 5.51 4.96
C HIS A 244 -12.96 5.66 4.60
N LEU A 245 -13.29 6.76 3.92
CA LEU A 245 -14.58 6.90 3.23
C LEU A 245 -14.50 6.21 1.87
N TRP A 246 -15.43 5.30 1.61
CA TRP A 246 -15.63 4.73 0.29
C TRP A 246 -16.98 5.17 -0.26
N MET A 247 -17.01 5.62 -1.51
CA MET A 247 -18.24 5.95 -2.23
C MET A 247 -18.24 5.31 -3.61
N ARG A 248 -19.34 4.71 -4.00
CA ARG A 248 -19.58 4.24 -5.36
C ARG A 248 -20.59 5.16 -6.04
N VAL A 249 -20.13 5.90 -7.05
CA VAL A 249 -20.98 6.69 -7.93
C VAL A 249 -21.60 5.72 -8.94
N GLU A 250 -22.93 5.61 -8.91
CA GLU A 250 -23.66 4.70 -9.76
C GLU A 250 -24.19 5.43 -10.98
N ARG A 251 -23.92 4.86 -12.15
CA ARG A 251 -24.42 5.37 -13.44
C ARG A 251 -25.93 5.55 -13.41
N ASP A 252 -26.65 4.53 -12.93
CA ASP A 252 -28.12 4.49 -12.93
C ASP A 252 -28.75 5.44 -11.91
N ALA A 253 -27.99 5.89 -10.91
CA ALA A 253 -28.42 6.87 -9.92
C ALA A 253 -28.00 8.31 -10.25
N SER A 254 -27.31 8.51 -11.38
CA SER A 254 -26.72 9.78 -11.81
C SER A 254 -27.34 10.26 -13.12
N THR A 255 -27.33 11.58 -13.36
CA THR A 255 -27.81 12.14 -14.63
C THR A 255 -26.81 11.82 -15.74
N SER A 256 -27.25 11.14 -16.79
CA SER A 256 -26.43 10.95 -18.00
C SER A 256 -26.53 12.19 -18.89
N THR A 257 -25.41 12.82 -19.20
CA THR A 257 -25.32 13.95 -20.15
C THR A 257 -24.51 13.55 -21.38
N LEU A 258 -24.47 14.39 -22.41
CA LEU A 258 -23.58 14.20 -23.57
C LEU A 258 -22.10 14.17 -23.17
N ALA A 259 -21.71 14.90 -22.10
CA ALA A 259 -20.34 14.90 -21.59
C ALA A 259 -20.02 13.62 -20.79
N GLY A 260 -21.00 13.05 -20.11
CA GLY A 260 -20.85 11.90 -19.21
C GLY A 260 -21.80 11.97 -18.00
N ILE A 261 -21.63 11.08 -17.03
CA ILE A 261 -22.47 11.05 -15.82
C ILE A 261 -22.17 12.24 -14.92
N GLY A 262 -23.22 12.90 -14.45
CA GLY A 262 -23.10 14.11 -13.64
C GLY A 262 -22.25 15.21 -14.30
N GLY A 263 -22.20 15.27 -15.64
CA GLY A 263 -21.42 16.28 -16.35
C GLY A 263 -19.89 16.04 -16.37
N LEU A 264 -19.41 14.94 -15.78
CA LEU A 264 -17.99 14.58 -15.84
C LEU A 264 -17.63 14.11 -17.25
N ALA A 265 -16.77 14.87 -17.94
CA ALA A 265 -16.37 14.60 -19.31
C ALA A 265 -15.69 13.21 -19.46
N GLY A 266 -16.17 12.41 -20.41
CA GLY A 266 -15.61 11.09 -20.73
C GLY A 266 -15.97 9.98 -19.74
N VAL A 267 -16.73 10.29 -18.68
CA VAL A 267 -17.14 9.32 -17.66
C VAL A 267 -18.53 8.78 -18.01
N HIS A 268 -18.60 7.54 -18.50
CA HIS A 268 -19.88 6.94 -18.91
C HIS A 268 -20.34 5.75 -18.06
N GLU A 269 -19.50 5.31 -17.12
CA GLU A 269 -19.73 4.15 -16.27
C GLU A 269 -19.64 4.49 -14.78
N SER A 270 -20.00 3.52 -13.94
CA SER A 270 -19.92 3.67 -12.48
C SER A 270 -18.46 3.66 -12.03
N PHE A 271 -18.12 4.49 -11.04
CA PHE A 271 -16.77 4.59 -10.51
C PHE A 271 -16.77 4.67 -8.99
N SER A 272 -15.61 4.45 -8.38
CA SER A 272 -15.44 4.49 -6.92
C SER A 272 -14.53 5.62 -6.50
N LEU A 273 -14.88 6.27 -5.40
CA LEU A 273 -14.08 7.25 -4.69
C LEU A 273 -13.58 6.64 -3.39
N TRP A 274 -12.30 6.84 -3.13
CA TRP A 274 -11.64 6.42 -1.90
C TRP A 274 -10.97 7.64 -1.30
N SER A 275 -11.30 7.96 -0.05
CA SER A 275 -10.80 9.18 0.60
C SER A 275 -10.42 8.94 2.05
N GLU A 276 -9.29 9.51 2.44
CA GLU A 276 -8.80 9.55 3.81
C GLU A 276 -9.47 10.72 4.56
N PRO A 277 -10.10 10.48 5.73
CA PRO A 277 -10.68 11.53 6.54
C PRO A 277 -9.61 12.33 7.29
N SER A 278 -9.76 13.65 7.30
CA SER A 278 -9.07 14.56 8.20
C SER A 278 -10.03 15.01 9.30
N LEU A 279 -9.63 14.79 10.55
CA LEU A 279 -10.43 15.12 11.73
C LEU A 279 -10.38 16.63 12.02
N SER A 280 -11.49 17.17 12.52
CA SER A 280 -11.67 18.61 12.74
C SER A 280 -10.85 19.19 13.88
N SER A 281 -10.34 18.35 14.79
CA SER A 281 -9.59 18.79 15.98
C SER A 281 -8.86 17.61 16.65
N PRO A 282 -7.82 17.89 17.46
CA PRO A 282 -7.20 16.88 18.33
C PRO A 282 -8.18 16.24 19.32
N ALA A 283 -9.23 16.97 19.74
CA ALA A 283 -10.31 16.42 20.55
C ALA A 283 -11.13 15.37 19.78
N SER A 284 -11.31 15.54 18.47
CA SER A 284 -11.95 14.54 17.60
C SER A 284 -11.06 13.32 17.37
N GLU A 285 -9.74 13.49 17.31
CA GLU A 285 -8.77 12.37 17.29
C GLU A 285 -8.86 11.54 18.56
N LEU A 286 -8.83 12.20 19.73
CA LEU A 286 -8.99 11.53 21.02
C LEU A 286 -10.36 10.85 21.15
N ALA A 287 -11.43 11.44 20.61
CA ALA A 287 -12.75 10.82 20.59
C ALA A 287 -12.82 9.60 19.66
N ALA A 288 -12.18 9.64 18.49
CA ALA A 288 -12.07 8.51 17.58
C ALA A 288 -11.29 7.35 18.23
N LEU A 289 -10.18 7.67 18.90
CA LEU A 289 -9.41 6.69 19.68
C LEU A 289 -10.23 6.13 20.85
N ALA A 290 -10.89 6.98 21.64
CA ALA A 290 -11.70 6.54 22.79
C ALA A 290 -12.88 5.64 22.37
N GLY A 291 -13.51 5.92 21.23
CA GLY A 291 -14.55 5.06 20.65
C GLY A 291 -14.02 3.67 20.26
N ALA A 292 -12.79 3.59 19.73
CA ALA A 292 -12.15 2.32 19.40
C ALA A 292 -11.87 1.42 20.62
N TYR A 293 -11.72 2.02 21.81
CA TYR A 293 -11.42 1.31 23.06
C TYR A 293 -12.63 1.11 23.99
N SER A 294 -13.78 1.73 23.72
CA SER A 294 -14.94 1.70 24.62
C SER A 294 -16.27 1.68 23.87
N SER A 295 -17.01 0.58 24.02
CA SER A 295 -18.37 0.41 23.49
C SER A 295 -19.42 1.33 24.14
N SER A 296 -19.04 2.10 25.17
CA SER A 296 -19.93 3.03 25.89
C SER A 296 -19.65 4.52 25.62
N ALA A 297 -18.62 4.87 24.84
CA ALA A 297 -18.27 6.26 24.50
C ALA A 297 -19.14 6.84 23.34
N GLY A 298 -20.37 6.34 23.19
CA GLY A 298 -21.21 6.47 21.99
C GLY A 298 -21.88 7.82 21.73
N GLU A 299 -21.58 8.90 22.47
CA GLU A 299 -22.33 10.16 22.34
C GLU A 299 -21.53 11.37 21.84
N ARG A 300 -20.20 11.40 21.95
CA ARG A 300 -19.35 12.44 21.34
C ARG A 300 -18.49 11.81 20.25
N GLY A 301 -19.12 11.51 19.12
CA GLY A 301 -18.43 10.94 17.96
C GLY A 301 -17.41 11.92 17.37
N ALA A 302 -16.29 11.40 16.87
CA ALA A 302 -15.30 12.17 16.15
C ALA A 302 -15.93 12.97 15.00
N SER A 303 -15.58 14.25 14.88
CA SER A 303 -16.05 15.10 13.79
C SER A 303 -15.00 15.14 12.68
N VAL A 304 -15.36 14.64 11.49
CA VAL A 304 -14.55 14.73 10.26
C VAL A 304 -14.78 16.08 9.60
N ALA A 305 -13.70 16.81 9.29
CA ALA A 305 -13.75 18.12 8.63
C ALA A 305 -13.63 18.03 7.11
N SER A 306 -12.74 17.16 6.62
CA SER A 306 -12.53 16.96 5.19
C SER A 306 -12.16 15.51 4.89
N CYS A 307 -12.29 15.10 3.63
CA CYS A 307 -11.80 13.83 3.12
C CYS A 307 -11.05 14.09 1.82
N SER A 308 -9.92 13.44 1.57
CA SER A 308 -9.18 13.58 0.31
C SER A 308 -8.70 12.23 -0.21
N GLY A 309 -8.72 12.03 -1.53
CA GLY A 309 -8.17 10.84 -2.12
C GLY A 309 -8.36 10.77 -3.64
N ALA A 310 -8.73 9.60 -4.14
CA ALA A 310 -8.68 9.27 -5.55
C ALA A 310 -9.97 8.65 -6.09
N ALA A 311 -10.22 8.89 -7.38
CA ALA A 311 -11.28 8.27 -8.15
C ALA A 311 -10.70 7.10 -8.97
N TYR A 312 -11.44 6.00 -9.03
CA TYR A 312 -11.02 4.77 -9.70
C TYR A 312 -12.13 4.19 -10.56
N PHE A 313 -11.76 3.76 -11.77
CA PHE A 313 -12.57 2.86 -12.60
C PHE A 313 -12.19 1.40 -12.33
N GLY A 314 -13.16 0.49 -12.47
CA GLY A 314 -12.94 -0.95 -12.29
C GLY A 314 -14.13 -1.66 -11.65
N THR A 315 -14.34 -2.92 -12.06
CA THR A 315 -15.17 -3.88 -11.33
C THR A 315 -14.31 -4.57 -10.27
N ALA A 316 -14.95 -5.12 -9.24
CA ALA A 316 -14.36 -5.54 -7.97
C ALA A 316 -13.21 -6.59 -8.01
N SER A 317 -12.72 -6.98 -9.19
CA SER A 317 -11.67 -7.97 -9.39
C SER A 317 -10.44 -7.33 -10.05
N ASN A 318 -9.50 -6.89 -9.21
CA ASN A 318 -8.07 -6.69 -9.48
C ASN A 318 -7.58 -5.59 -10.43
N GLU A 319 -8.42 -4.94 -11.23
CA GLU A 319 -7.99 -3.85 -12.12
C GLU A 319 -8.65 -2.52 -11.74
N TYR A 320 -8.03 -1.79 -10.82
CA TYR A 320 -8.42 -0.41 -10.52
C TYR A 320 -7.51 0.55 -11.26
N TYR A 321 -8.05 1.25 -12.25
CA TYR A 321 -7.36 2.36 -12.89
C TYR A 321 -7.64 3.65 -12.11
N ARG A 322 -6.59 4.31 -11.63
CA ARG A 322 -6.74 5.63 -11.02
C ARG A 322 -7.08 6.62 -12.12
N ALA A 323 -8.28 7.18 -12.05
CA ALA A 323 -8.85 8.04 -13.09
C ALA A 323 -8.91 9.51 -12.69
N GLY A 324 -8.59 9.83 -11.44
CA GLY A 324 -8.72 11.19 -10.93
C GLY A 324 -8.46 11.35 -9.44
N ARG A 325 -8.82 12.52 -8.94
CA ARG A 325 -8.75 12.93 -7.54
C ARG A 325 -10.13 13.36 -7.05
N CYS A 326 -10.35 13.17 -5.75
CA CYS A 326 -11.53 13.68 -5.08
C CYS A 326 -11.15 14.34 -3.76
N SER A 327 -11.89 15.39 -3.41
CA SER A 327 -11.81 15.99 -2.08
C SER A 327 -13.19 16.40 -1.63
N MET A 328 -13.50 16.19 -0.36
CA MET A 328 -14.76 16.57 0.26
C MET A 328 -14.49 17.46 1.46
N ILE A 329 -15.19 18.58 1.56
CA ILE A 329 -15.13 19.48 2.71
C ILE A 329 -16.51 19.54 3.32
N ARG A 330 -16.61 19.40 4.63
CA ARG A 330 -17.89 19.48 5.33
C ARG A 330 -18.45 20.89 5.15
N GLU A 331 -19.69 20.99 4.71
CA GLU A 331 -20.37 22.28 4.73
C GLU A 331 -20.84 22.51 6.17
N GLU A 332 -20.32 23.53 6.83
CA GLU A 332 -20.91 23.98 8.08
C GLU A 332 -22.37 24.35 7.79
N GLU A 333 -23.29 23.84 8.59
CA GLU A 333 -24.63 24.40 8.63
C GLU A 333 -24.45 25.85 9.07
N ALA A 334 -24.44 26.77 8.10
CA ALA A 334 -24.70 28.17 8.41
C ALA A 334 -25.98 28.15 9.23
N GLU A 335 -25.88 28.50 10.51
CA GLU A 335 -27.01 28.65 11.41
C GLU A 335 -28.03 29.51 10.67
N ALA A 336 -29.05 28.85 10.12
CA ALA A 336 -30.21 29.51 9.59
C ALA A 336 -30.93 30.04 10.80
N GLY A 337 -30.58 31.28 11.17
CA GLY A 337 -31.27 32.06 12.17
C GLY A 337 -32.77 31.95 11.94
N ARG A 338 -33.44 31.30 12.87
CA ARG A 338 -34.86 31.45 13.16
C ARG A 338 -35.02 31.43 14.67
N GLY A 339 -34.82 32.61 15.25
CA GLY A 339 -35.70 33.04 16.35
C GLY A 339 -37.10 33.31 15.83
#